data_AF-A0AB72ZKA2-F1
#
_entry.id   AF-A0AB72ZKA2-F1
#
_cell.length_a   1.000
_cell.length_b   1.000
_cell.length_c   1.000
_cell.angle_alpha   90.00
_cell.angle_beta   90.00
_cell.angle_gamma   90.00
#
_symmetry.space_group_name_H-M   'P 1'
#
loop_
_entity.id
_entity.type
_entity.pdbx_description
1 polymer ?
#
loop_
_entity_poly.entity_id
_entity_poly.type
_entity_poly.pdbx_seq_one_letter_code
_entity_poly.pdbx_strand_id
1 'polypeptide(L)'
;MRERGPHSEFKSKKEAQVLATCITMEWQKFKVVGGGATDVSMSLLPNGFSVFTPNQTEVADVHNIDNGSTVNFFVQTGLFDWRINQRVDGIKKCI
;
A
#
# COMPACT_ATOMS: atom_id res chain seq x y z
N MET A 1 -4.70 -1.52 -13.74
CA MET A 1 -3.63 -0.84 -12.97
C MET A 1 -2.37 -1.68 -12.87
N ARG A 2 -2.43 -2.92 -12.36
CA ARG A 2 -1.26 -3.81 -12.26
C ARG A 2 -0.59 -4.10 -13.61
N GLU A 3 -1.37 -4.24 -14.69
CA GLU A 3 -0.85 -4.43 -16.06
C GLU A 3 0.04 -3.28 -16.57
N ARG A 4 -0.12 -2.07 -16.03
CA ARG A 4 0.72 -0.90 -16.41
C ARG A 4 2.05 -0.87 -15.66
N GLY A 5 2.27 -1.79 -14.73
CA GLY A 5 3.38 -1.77 -13.79
C GLY A 5 3.12 -0.91 -12.55
N PRO A 6 3.98 -1.05 -11.52
CA PRO A 6 3.90 -0.27 -10.30
C PRO A 6 4.27 1.19 -10.54
N HIS A 7 3.60 2.08 -9.82
CA HIS A 7 3.97 3.49 -9.71
C HIS A 7 5.27 3.65 -8.91
N SER A 8 5.46 2.83 -7.87
CA SER A 8 6.68 2.82 -7.07
C SER A 8 6.93 1.44 -6.48
N GLU A 9 8.19 1.14 -6.23
CA GLU A 9 8.63 -0.13 -5.64
C GLU A 9 9.46 0.14 -4.38
N PHE A 10 9.29 -0.70 -3.36
CA PHE A 10 10.01 -0.58 -2.09
C PHE A 10 10.51 -1.95 -1.63
N LYS A 11 11.52 -1.94 -0.76
CA LYS A 11 12.03 -3.13 -0.07
C LYS A 11 12.04 -2.89 1.44
N SER A 12 11.75 -3.92 2.22
CA SER A 12 11.89 -3.91 3.67
C SER A 12 12.54 -5.20 4.14
N LYS A 13 13.17 -5.13 5.31
CA LYS A 13 13.67 -6.30 6.04
C LYS A 13 12.58 -7.01 6.85
N LYS A 14 11.36 -6.45 6.88
CA LYS A 14 10.21 -7.02 7.60
C LYS A 14 9.51 -8.09 6.74
N GLU A 15 8.96 -9.09 7.40
CA GLU A 15 8.06 -10.09 6.79
C GLU A 15 6.84 -9.42 6.16
N ALA A 16 6.30 -9.99 5.08
CA ALA A 16 5.21 -9.37 4.31
C ALA A 16 3.97 -9.12 5.16
N GLN A 17 3.62 -10.02 6.09
CA GLN A 17 2.45 -9.85 6.97
C GLN A 17 2.62 -8.65 7.90
N VAL A 18 3.81 -8.49 8.49
CA VAL A 18 4.13 -7.38 9.40
C VAL A 18 4.11 -6.06 8.63
N LEU A 19 4.71 -6.04 7.44
CA LEU A 19 4.75 -4.85 6.60
C LEU A 19 3.36 -4.46 6.11
N ALA A 20 2.56 -5.41 5.60
CA ALA A 20 1.20 -5.16 5.12
C ALA A 20 0.27 -4.67 6.24
N THR A 21 0.41 -5.23 7.45
CA THR A 21 -0.34 -4.74 8.63
C THR A 21 0.04 -3.30 8.96
N CYS A 22 1.34 -2.96 8.97
CA CYS A 22 1.78 -1.59 9.21
C CYS A 22 1.23 -0.63 8.15
N ILE A 23 1.33 -0.97 6.86
CA ILE A 23 0.82 -0.14 5.75
C ILE A 23 -0.68 0.11 5.93
N THR A 24 -1.44 -0.93 6.28
CA THR A 24 -2.88 -0.82 6.56
C THR A 24 -3.14 0.22 7.63
N MET A 25 -2.44 0.14 8.77
CA MET A 25 -2.60 1.07 9.88
C MET A 25 -2.18 2.50 9.52
N GLU A 26 -1.05 2.69 8.83
CA GLU A 26 -0.61 4.02 8.39
C GLU A 26 -1.60 4.65 7.40
N TRP A 27 -2.14 3.86 6.48
CA TRP A 27 -3.12 4.37 5.51
C TRP A 27 -4.47 4.70 6.13
N GLN A 28 -4.90 3.97 7.17
CA GLN A 28 -6.12 4.26 7.92
C GLN A 28 -6.03 5.56 8.73
N LYS A 29 -4.83 5.98 9.15
CA LYS A 29 -4.63 7.28 9.83
C LYS A 29 -4.99 8.46 8.94
N PHE A 30 -4.95 8.29 7.63
CA PHE A 30 -5.30 9.36 6.70
C PHE A 30 -6.81 9.62 6.71
N LYS A 31 -7.19 10.89 6.95
CA LYS A 31 -8.58 11.36 6.88
C LYS A 31 -8.79 12.06 5.55
N VAL A 32 -9.79 11.61 4.80
CA VAL A 32 -10.22 12.32 3.59
C VAL A 32 -10.89 13.63 4.03
N VAL A 33 -10.62 14.74 3.33
CA VAL A 33 -11.22 16.05 3.67
C VAL A 33 -12.75 15.93 3.68
N GLY A 34 -13.37 16.24 4.82
CA GLY A 34 -14.82 16.11 5.04
C GLY A 34 -15.32 14.69 5.37
N GLY A 35 -14.42 13.72 5.57
CA GLY A 35 -14.75 12.32 5.86
C GLY A 35 -14.06 11.74 7.10
N GLY A 36 -14.37 10.48 7.39
CA GLY A 36 -13.73 9.68 8.43
C GLY A 36 -12.32 9.21 8.04
N ALA A 37 -11.79 8.28 8.86
CA ALA A 37 -10.58 7.52 8.50
C ALA A 37 -10.77 6.86 7.12
N THR A 38 -9.71 6.79 6.32
CA THR A 38 -9.76 6.06 5.05
C THR A 38 -10.04 4.60 5.37
N ASP A 39 -11.06 4.03 4.75
CA ASP A 39 -11.22 2.59 4.72
C ASP A 39 -10.03 1.97 3.98
N VAL A 40 -9.44 0.93 4.57
CA VAL A 40 -8.30 0.22 4.01
C VAL A 40 -8.52 -1.24 4.32
N SER A 41 -8.50 -2.05 3.27
CA SER A 41 -8.68 -3.49 3.32
C SER A 41 -7.38 -4.19 2.99
N MET A 42 -7.26 -5.42 3.49
CA MET A 42 -6.13 -6.30 3.19
C MET A 42 -6.67 -7.66 2.75
N SER A 43 -6.04 -8.25 1.74
CA SER A 43 -6.37 -9.58 1.24
C SER A 43 -5.10 -10.41 1.04
N LEU A 44 -5.24 -11.74 1.02
CA LEU A 44 -4.14 -12.66 0.77
C LEU A 44 -3.77 -12.69 -0.72
N LEU A 45 -2.47 -12.75 -1.00
CA LEU A 45 -1.89 -13.10 -2.29
C LEU A 45 -1.16 -14.45 -2.18
N PRO A 46 -0.91 -15.16 -3.30
CA PRO A 46 -0.19 -16.44 -3.27
C PRO A 46 1.17 -16.40 -2.55
N ASN A 47 1.87 -15.24 -2.59
CA ASN A 47 3.13 -15.03 -1.89
C ASN A 47 3.14 -13.70 -1.10
N GLY A 48 2.06 -13.39 -0.39
CA GLY A 48 2.02 -12.21 0.48
C GLY A 48 0.62 -11.63 0.65
N PHE A 49 0.50 -10.31 0.60
CA PHE A 49 -0.71 -9.57 0.95
C PHE A 49 -0.91 -8.39 0.01
N SER A 50 -2.17 -8.09 -0.30
CA SER A 50 -2.56 -6.87 -1.01
C SER A 50 -3.29 -5.95 -0.05
N VAL A 51 -2.75 -4.74 0.18
CA VAL A 51 -3.37 -3.67 0.96
C VAL A 51 -3.96 -2.64 0.00
N PHE A 52 -5.23 -2.28 0.15
CA PHE A 52 -5.89 -1.42 -0.81
C PHE A 52 -6.97 -0.53 -0.20
N THR A 53 -7.17 0.64 -0.82
CA THR A 53 -8.26 1.55 -0.52
C THR A 53 -9.53 1.17 -1.31
N PRO A 54 -10.72 1.73 -1.00
CA PRO A 54 -11.95 1.47 -1.73
C PRO A 54 -11.79 1.57 -3.24
N ASN A 55 -12.49 0.68 -3.95
CA ASN A 55 -12.42 0.53 -5.41
C ASN A 55 -11.01 0.21 -5.93
N GLN A 56 -10.10 -0.24 -5.07
CA GLN A 56 -8.68 -0.46 -5.38
C GLN A 56 -8.05 0.79 -6.03
N THR A 57 -8.40 1.97 -5.52
CA THR A 57 -7.90 3.25 -6.03
C THR A 57 -6.39 3.36 -5.85
N GLU A 58 -5.90 2.91 -4.69
CA GLU A 58 -4.51 2.73 -4.36
C GLU A 58 -4.30 1.31 -3.82
N VAL A 59 -3.24 0.64 -4.26
CA VAL A 59 -2.95 -0.74 -3.90
C VAL A 59 -1.47 -0.90 -3.61
N ALA A 60 -1.11 -1.51 -2.49
CA ALA A 60 0.23 -1.94 -2.15
C ALA A 60 0.23 -3.48 -2.08
N ASP A 61 0.82 -4.12 -3.10
CA ASP A 61 1.06 -5.56 -3.07
C ASP A 61 2.39 -5.83 -2.39
N VAL A 62 2.33 -6.48 -1.24
CA VAL A 62 3.47 -6.85 -0.42
C VAL A 62 3.77 -8.32 -0.65
N HIS A 63 4.98 -8.63 -1.12
CA HIS A 63 5.41 -10.01 -1.39
C HIS A 63 6.59 -10.40 -0.51
N ASN A 64 6.60 -11.65 -0.02
CA ASN A 64 7.77 -12.18 0.67
C ASN A 64 8.93 -12.41 -0.31
N ILE A 65 10.14 -12.16 0.18
CA ILE A 65 11.42 -12.51 -0.45
C ILE A 65 12.33 -13.13 0.62
N ASP A 66 13.43 -13.76 0.21
CA ASP A 66 14.31 -14.54 1.11
C ASP A 66 14.74 -13.84 2.41
N ASN A 67 14.87 -12.51 2.40
CA ASN A 67 15.28 -11.70 3.56
C ASN A 67 14.35 -10.49 3.79
N GLY A 68 13.04 -10.71 3.74
CA GLY A 68 12.03 -9.71 4.09
C GLY A 68 10.92 -9.63 3.05
N SER A 69 10.62 -8.41 2.58
CA SER A 69 9.52 -8.22 1.64
C SER A 69 9.76 -7.07 0.65
N THR A 70 9.04 -7.14 -0.46
CA THR A 70 8.95 -6.07 -1.46
C THR A 70 7.54 -5.51 -1.51
N VAL A 71 7.39 -4.22 -1.78
CA VAL A 71 6.10 -3.58 -2.00
C VAL A 71 6.05 -3.05 -3.42
N ASN A 72 5.05 -3.48 -4.18
CA ASN A 72 4.69 -2.90 -5.47
C ASN A 72 3.46 -2.01 -5.25
N PHE A 73 3.64 -0.70 -5.37
CA PHE A 73 2.59 0.28 -5.17
C PHE A 73 1.97 0.70 -6.50
N PHE A 74 0.66 0.58 -6.62
CA PHE A 74 -0.13 0.87 -7.82
C PHE A 74 -1.19 1.91 -7.52
N VAL A 75 -1.47 2.76 -8.50
CA VAL A 75 -2.49 3.80 -8.42
C VAL A 75 -3.37 3.82 -9.66
N GLN A 76 -4.64 4.16 -9.49
CA GLN A 76 -5.50 4.52 -10.61
C GLN A 76 -5.03 5.84 -11.24
N THR A 77 -5.31 6.03 -12.53
CA THR A 77 -4.97 7.26 -13.25
C THR A 77 -5.86 8.42 -12.82
N GLY A 78 -5.34 9.65 -12.87
CA GLY A 78 -6.09 10.86 -12.56
C GLY A 78 -6.20 11.19 -11.07
N LEU A 79 -5.41 10.52 -10.21
CA LEU A 79 -5.31 10.88 -8.80
C LEU A 79 -4.39 12.08 -8.58
N PHE A 80 -4.72 12.88 -7.57
CA PHE A 80 -3.89 14.00 -7.16
C PHE A 80 -2.58 13.54 -6.50
N ASP A 81 -1.46 14.17 -6.87
CA ASP A 81 -0.13 13.83 -6.36
C ASP A 81 -0.04 13.87 -4.83
N TRP A 82 -0.71 14.82 -4.18
CA TRP A 82 -0.69 14.91 -2.72
C TRP A 82 -1.23 13.65 -2.05
N ARG A 83 -2.23 12.99 -2.65
CA ARG A 83 -2.83 11.76 -2.15
C ARG A 83 -1.90 10.56 -2.39
N ILE A 84 -1.28 10.50 -3.57
CA ILE A 84 -0.28 9.48 -3.92
C ILE A 84 0.91 9.57 -2.95
N ASN A 85 1.44 10.77 -2.74
CA ASN A 85 2.58 11.03 -1.86
C ASN A 85 2.29 10.60 -0.41
N GLN A 86 1.10 10.85 0.11
CA GLN A 86 0.72 10.40 1.45
C GLN A 86 0.71 8.87 1.59
N ARG A 87 0.26 8.14 0.56
CA ARG A 87 0.30 6.67 0.56
C ARG A 87 1.73 6.16 0.52
N VAL A 88 2.57 6.77 -0.31
CA VAL A 88 4.01 6.50 -0.38
C VAL A 88 4.68 6.77 0.97
N ASP A 89 4.37 7.88 1.64
CA ASP A 89 4.93 8.21 2.95
C ASP A 89 4.48 7.21 4.03
N GLY A 90 3.23 6.74 3.97
CA GLY A 90 2.76 5.65 4.81
C GLY A 90 3.56 4.35 4.62
N ILE A 91 3.88 3.99 3.37
CA ILE A 91 4.76 2.85 3.09
C ILE A 91 6.16 3.09 3.67
N LYS A 92 6.76 4.26 3.43
CA LYS A 92 8.11 4.60 3.89
C LYS A 92 8.27 4.59 5.41
N LYS A 93 7.23 4.90 6.17
CA LYS A 93 7.25 4.79 7.65
C LYS A 93 7.27 3.35 8.13
N CYS A 94 6.82 2.41 7.30
CA CYS A 94 6.69 1.01 7.65
C CYS A 94 7.87 0.14 7.26
N ILE A 95 8.75 0.61 6.36
CA ILE A 95 9.87 -0.20 5.87
C ILE A 95 11.07 -0.23 6.82
#